data_AF-A0A3D4ZYU7-F1
#
_entry.id   AF-A0A3D4ZYU7-F1
#
_cell.length_a   1.000
_cell.length_b   1.000
_cell.length_c   1.000
_cell.angle_alpha   90.00
_cell.angle_beta   90.00
_cell.angle_gamma   90.00
#
_symmetry.space_group_name_H-M   'P 1'
#
loop_
_entity.id
_entity.type
_entity.pdbx_description
1 polymer ?
#
loop_
_entity_poly.entity_id
_entity_poly.type
_entity_poly.pdbx_seq_one_letter_code
_entity_poly.pdbx_strand_id
1 'polypeptide(L)'
;MPTLRTAMTCPRCGSINVGKMTACLRCHTPLAAPQPAPSAQPGSPAAVCGACGAALEPGYTFCASCGRKLETPAPSTGRVCANCHAVWPQEYRFCMSCGRPL
;
A
#
# COMPACT_ATOMS: atom_id res chain seq x y z
N MET A 1 -22.91 36.54 22.88
CA MET A 1 -22.58 35.97 21.55
C MET A 1 -22.65 34.45 21.65
N PRO A 2 -23.61 33.76 21.00
CA PRO A 2 -23.62 32.30 21.01
C PRO A 2 -22.38 31.78 20.25
N THR A 3 -21.52 31.05 20.96
CA THR A 3 -20.41 30.31 20.37
C THR A 3 -20.99 29.34 19.33
N LEU A 4 -20.78 29.64 18.04
CA LEU A 4 -21.20 28.81 16.93
C LEU A 4 -20.53 27.43 17.09
N ARG A 5 -21.27 26.47 17.63
CA ARG A 5 -20.83 25.08 17.71
C ARG A 5 -20.72 24.59 16.27
N THR A 6 -19.51 24.47 15.74
CA THR A 6 -19.27 23.89 14.42
C THR A 6 -19.82 22.48 14.42
N ALA A 7 -20.95 22.30 13.73
CA ALA A 7 -21.60 21.03 13.51
C ALA A 7 -21.26 20.56 12.09
N MET A 8 -20.82 19.32 11.96
CA MET A 8 -20.42 18.71 10.68
C MET A 8 -21.15 17.37 10.50
N THR A 9 -21.70 17.16 9.31
CA THR A 9 -22.38 15.92 8.98
C THR A 9 -21.36 14.87 8.55
N CYS A 10 -21.46 13.66 9.10
CA CYS A 10 -20.62 12.56 8.68
C CYS A 10 -20.94 12.17 7.23
N PRO A 11 -19.96 12.14 6.31
CA PRO A 11 -20.19 11.79 4.92
C PRO A 11 -20.57 10.32 4.70
N ARG A 12 -20.32 9.45 5.69
CA ARG A 12 -20.60 8.02 5.58
C ARG A 12 -22.00 7.62 6.07
N CYS A 13 -22.47 8.20 7.17
CA CYS A 13 -23.73 7.79 7.80
C CYS A 13 -24.71 8.92 8.06
N GLY A 14 -24.40 10.15 7.62
CA GLY A 14 -25.28 11.30 7.76
C GLY A 14 -25.49 11.82 9.19
N SER A 15 -24.82 11.23 10.19
CA SER A 15 -24.97 11.67 11.58
C SER A 15 -24.29 13.02 11.80
N ILE A 16 -24.92 13.90 12.57
CA ILE A 16 -24.40 15.21 12.93
C ILE A 16 -23.38 15.05 14.07
N ASN A 17 -22.21 15.63 13.89
CA ASN A 17 -21.11 15.64 14.85
C ASN A 17 -20.86 17.09 15.29
N VAL A 18 -20.68 17.34 16.58
CA VAL A 18 -20.57 18.69 17.15
C VAL A 18 -19.23 18.88 17.87
N GLY A 19 -18.42 19.86 17.45
CA GLY A 19 -17.11 20.15 18.06
C GLY A 19 -15.92 19.50 17.34
N LYS A 20 -14.75 19.49 17.99
CA LYS A 20 -13.45 19.14 17.38
C LYS A 20 -13.12 17.64 17.44
N MET A 21 -14.03 16.78 17.00
CA MET A 21 -13.80 15.32 17.06
C MET A 21 -13.11 14.80 15.80
N THR A 22 -12.25 13.80 15.98
CA THR A 22 -11.45 13.19 14.90
C THR A 22 -12.18 12.05 14.19
N ALA A 23 -13.25 11.51 14.78
CA ALA A 23 -14.08 10.43 14.22
C ALA A 23 -15.56 10.59 14.58
N CYS A 24 -16.43 9.99 13.77
CA CYS A 24 -17.89 10.03 13.96
C CYS A 24 -18.32 9.15 15.13
N LEU A 25 -19.12 9.67 16.05
CA LEU A 25 -19.63 8.93 17.21
C LEU A 25 -20.53 7.74 16.87
N ARG A 26 -21.11 7.69 15.67
CA ARG A 26 -22.04 6.61 15.27
C ARG A 26 -21.33 5.45 14.59
N CYS A 27 -20.49 5.76 13.61
CA CYS A 27 -19.91 4.77 12.70
C CYS A 27 -18.37 4.75 12.75
N HIS A 28 -17.78 5.51 13.69
CA HIS A 28 -16.35 5.63 13.95
C HIS A 28 -15.50 6.04 12.73
N THR A 29 -16.13 6.62 11.71
CA THR A 29 -15.43 7.06 10.50
C THR A 29 -14.65 8.34 10.79
N PRO A 30 -13.38 8.45 10.36
CA PRO A 30 -12.60 9.65 10.58
C PRO A 30 -13.28 10.86 9.94
N LEU A 31 -13.40 11.95 10.69
CA LEU A 31 -13.96 13.23 10.25
C LEU A 31 -12.86 14.25 9.91
N ALA A 32 -11.60 13.83 10.01
CA ALA A 32 -10.47 14.59 9.53
C ALA A 32 -10.53 14.75 8.01
N ALA A 33 -10.01 15.86 7.50
CA ALA A 33 -9.86 16.14 6.08
C ALA A 33 -9.25 14.92 5.35
N PRO A 34 -9.63 14.67 4.08
CA PRO A 34 -9.11 13.55 3.31
C PRO A 34 -7.60 13.50 3.46
N GLN A 35 -7.10 12.37 3.97
CA GLN A 35 -5.66 12.14 4.02
C GLN A 35 -5.12 12.41 2.61
N PRO A 36 -4.07 13.23 2.45
CA PRO A 36 -3.44 13.39 1.14
C PRO A 36 -3.20 11.99 0.57
N ALA A 37 -3.63 11.80 -0.67
CA ALA A 37 -3.42 10.56 -1.40
C ALA A 37 -1.96 10.12 -1.22
N PRO A 38 -1.68 8.81 -1.05
CA PRO A 38 -0.33 8.33 -0.86
C PRO A 38 0.54 8.94 -1.94
N SER A 39 1.47 9.80 -1.51
CA SER A 39 2.41 10.45 -2.41
C SER A 39 3.23 9.33 -3.03
N ALA A 40 3.15 9.20 -4.36
CA ALA A 40 3.99 8.29 -5.12
C ALA A 40 5.44 8.49 -4.70
N GLN A 41 6.02 7.49 -4.03
CA GLN A 41 7.43 7.50 -3.72
C GLN A 41 8.20 7.40 -5.04
N PRO A 42 9.18 8.29 -5.30
CA PRO A 42 10.08 8.10 -6.43
C PRO A 42 11.00 6.93 -6.09
N GLY A 43 10.82 5.79 -6.77
CA GLY A 43 11.71 4.67 -6.52
C GLY A 43 11.32 3.37 -7.21
N SER A 44 11.63 3.25 -8.50
CA SER A 44 12.24 2.09 -9.18
C SER A 44 12.14 2.30 -10.70
N PRO A 45 13.03 1.70 -11.52
CA PRO A 45 12.91 1.77 -12.97
C PRO A 45 11.53 1.27 -13.39
N ALA A 46 10.75 2.14 -14.02
CA ALA A 46 9.43 1.81 -14.54
C ALA A 46 9.57 0.59 -15.46
N ALA A 47 9.05 -0.55 -15.01
CA ALA A 47 8.93 -1.71 -15.87
C ALA A 47 7.91 -1.35 -16.94
N VAL A 48 8.17 -1.68 -18.20
CA VAL A 48 7.18 -1.48 -19.27
C VAL A 48 6.49 -2.80 -19.55
N CYS A 49 5.19 -2.74 -19.81
CA CYS A 49 4.42 -3.93 -20.12
C CYS A 49 4.88 -4.45 -21.48
N GLY A 50 5.55 -5.61 -21.52
CA GLY A 50 5.96 -6.23 -22.78
C GLY A 50 4.80 -6.60 -23.73
N ALA A 51 3.55 -6.57 -23.25
CA ALA A 51 2.35 -6.88 -24.04
C ALA A 51 1.70 -5.66 -24.70
N CYS A 52 1.75 -4.48 -24.07
CA CYS A 52 1.05 -3.28 -24.56
C CYS A 52 1.88 -1.99 -24.51
N GLY A 53 3.09 -2.03 -23.95
CA GLY A 53 3.97 -0.88 -23.80
C GLY A 53 3.60 0.07 -22.65
N ALA A 54 2.53 -0.18 -21.90
CA ALA A 54 2.14 0.67 -20.77
C ALA A 54 3.20 0.66 -19.66
N ALA A 55 3.46 1.83 -19.06
CA ALA A 55 4.33 1.95 -17.91
C ALA A 55 3.72 1.25 -16.69
N LEU A 56 4.55 0.50 -15.97
CA LEU A 56 4.17 -0.27 -14.79
C LEU A 56 4.99 0.20 -13.60
N GLU A 57 4.29 0.37 -12.49
CA GLU A 57 4.93 0.66 -11.22
C GLU A 57 5.51 -0.64 -10.61
N PRO A 58 6.60 -0.53 -9.85
CA PRO A 58 7.18 -1.67 -9.14
C PRO A 58 6.15 -2.29 -8.19
N GLY A 59 5.99 -3.61 -8.25
CA GLY A 59 5.08 -4.36 -7.38
C GLY A 59 3.69 -4.63 -7.95
N TYR A 60 3.37 -4.18 -9.16
CA TYR A 60 2.13 -4.56 -9.84
C TYR A 60 2.18 -6.00 -10.36
N THR A 61 1.22 -6.82 -9.93
CA THR A 61 1.03 -8.23 -10.37
C THR A 61 0.21 -8.36 -11.65
N PHE A 62 -0.39 -7.26 -12.12
CA PHE A 62 -1.19 -7.21 -13.34
C PHE A 62 -1.07 -5.83 -13.99
N CYS A 63 -1.13 -5.80 -15.31
CA CYS A 63 -1.14 -4.55 -16.06
C CYS A 63 -2.51 -3.91 -15.97
N ALA A 64 -2.59 -2.73 -15.35
CA ALA A 64 -3.83 -1.96 -15.27
C ALA A 64 -4.37 -1.52 -16.64
N SER A 65 -3.51 -1.48 -17.66
CA SER A 65 -3.87 -0.99 -19.01
C SER A 65 -4.40 -2.08 -19.94
N CYS A 66 -3.95 -3.32 -19.81
CA CYS A 66 -4.36 -4.41 -20.72
C CYS A 66 -4.82 -5.69 -20.01
N GLY A 67 -4.80 -5.73 -18.67
CA GLY A 67 -5.23 -6.88 -17.86
C GLY A 67 -4.29 -8.09 -17.88
N ARG A 68 -3.15 -8.01 -18.58
CA ARG A 68 -2.13 -9.07 -18.60
C ARG A 68 -1.53 -9.24 -17.21
N LYS A 69 -1.44 -10.47 -16.70
CA LYS A 69 -0.65 -10.78 -15.49
C LYS A 69 0.82 -10.46 -15.74
N LEU A 70 1.42 -9.76 -14.81
CA LEU A 70 2.84 -9.46 -14.80
C LEU A 70 3.41 -10.32 -13.70
N GLU A 71 4.25 -11.27 -14.10
CA GLU A 71 5.18 -11.85 -13.14
C GLU A 71 6.08 -10.70 -12.71
N THR A 72 5.81 -10.18 -11.52
CA THR A 72 6.66 -9.22 -10.85
C THR A 72 8.09 -9.72 -11.02
N PRO A 73 9.02 -8.95 -11.62
CA PRO A 73 10.42 -9.24 -11.39
C PRO A 73 10.62 -8.98 -9.90
N ALA A 74 10.47 -10.04 -9.09
CA ALA A 74 11.02 -10.06 -7.75
C ALA A 74 12.44 -9.53 -7.89
N PRO A 75 12.89 -8.59 -7.03
CA PRO A 75 14.24 -8.07 -7.10
C PRO A 75 15.16 -9.29 -7.18
N SER A 76 15.78 -9.48 -8.35
CA SER A 76 16.30 -10.78 -8.81
C SER A 76 17.58 -11.18 -8.10
N THR A 77 17.80 -10.62 -6.92
CA THR A 77 18.93 -10.89 -6.06
C THR A 77 18.48 -11.80 -4.91
N GLY A 78 17.50 -12.69 -5.08
CA GLY A 78 17.14 -13.63 -4.02
C GLY A 78 18.37 -14.40 -3.49
N ARG A 79 18.54 -14.48 -2.17
CA ARG A 79 19.62 -15.24 -1.52
C ARG A 79 19.20 -16.69 -1.40
N VAL A 80 20.12 -17.60 -1.72
CA VAL A 80 19.89 -19.05 -1.61
C VAL A 80 20.53 -19.55 -0.33
N CYS A 81 19.75 -20.26 0.49
CA CYS A 81 20.29 -20.91 1.67
C CYS A 81 21.27 -22.02 1.28
N ALA A 82 22.52 -21.94 1.75
CA ALA A 82 23.54 -22.98 1.48
C ALA A 82 23.25 -24.34 2.17
N ASN A 83 22.27 -24.41 3.07
CA ASN A 83 21.94 -25.65 3.79
C ASN A 83 20.71 -26.37 3.25
N CYS A 84 19.63 -25.64 2.94
CA CYS A 84 18.38 -26.22 2.46
C CYS A 84 18.02 -25.79 1.03
N HIS A 85 18.85 -24.96 0.38
CA HIS A 85 18.67 -24.44 -0.98
C HIS A 85 17.36 -23.68 -1.23
N ALA A 86 16.65 -23.30 -0.17
CA ALA A 86 15.50 -22.41 -0.27
C ALA A 86 15.93 -21.02 -0.73
N VAL A 87 15.17 -20.45 -1.66
CA VAL A 87 15.37 -19.10 -2.21
C VAL A 87 14.56 -18.11 -1.40
N TRP A 88 15.21 -17.05 -0.91
CA TRP A 88 14.59 -16.02 -0.08
C TRP A 88 14.85 -14.62 -0.63
N PRO A 89 13.95 -13.65 -0.41
CA PRO A 89 14.18 -12.26 -0.78
C PRO A 89 15.41 -11.66 -0.07
N GLN A 90 16.03 -10.63 -0.67
CA GLN A 90 17.22 -9.95 -0.13
C GLN A 90 17.04 -9.40 1.29
N GLU A 91 15.82 -9.10 1.71
CA GLU A 91 15.52 -8.58 3.05
C GLU A 91 15.68 -9.63 4.16
N TYR A 92 15.70 -10.92 3.80
CA TYR A 92 15.84 -12.01 4.77
C TYR A 92 17.31 -12.20 5.14
N ARG A 93 17.62 -11.98 6.42
CA ARG A 93 18.94 -12.23 7.02
C ARG A 93 19.13 -13.71 7.42
N PHE A 94 18.02 -14.39 7.72
CA PHE A 94 18.00 -15.76 8.23
C PHE A 94 17.02 -16.63 7.44
N CYS A 95 17.42 -17.87 7.20
CA CYS A 95 16.61 -18.92 6.62
C CYS A 95 15.47 -19.29 7.56
N MET A 96 14.22 -18.92 7.24
CA MET A 96 13.06 -19.30 8.08
C MET A 96 12.76 -20.81 8.06
N SER A 97 13.31 -21.54 7.08
CA SER A 97 13.16 -22.99 6.99
C SER A 97 14.13 -23.77 7.89
N CYS A 98 15.26 -23.18 8.28
CA CYS A 98 16.39 -23.91 8.86
C CYS A 98 17.17 -23.14 9.95
N GLY A 99 16.82 -21.88 10.21
CA GLY A 99 17.38 -21.04 11.27
C GLY A 99 18.78 -20.48 11.01
N ARG A 100 19.47 -20.89 9.93
CA ARG A 100 20.83 -20.43 9.60
C ARG A 100 20.83 -19.08 8.87
N PRO A 101 21.92 -18.30 8.92
CA PRO A 101 22.05 -17.08 8.13
C PRO A 101 22.05 -17.37 6.61
N LEU A 102 21.43 -16.47 5.84
CA LEU A 102 21.39 -16.47 4.37
C LEU A 102 22.55 -15.70 3.74
#